data_AF-A0A6M1YSM4-F1
#
_entry.id   AF-A0A6M1YSM4-F1
#
_cell.length_a   1.000
_cell.length_b   1.000
_cell.length_c   1.000
_cell.angle_alpha   90.00
_cell.angle_beta   90.00
_cell.angle_gamma   90.00
#
_symmetry.space_group_name_H-M   'P 1'
#
loop_
_entity.id
_entity.type
_entity.pdbx_description
1 polymer ?
#
loop_
_entity_poly.entity_id
_entity_poly.type
_entity_poly.pdbx_seq_one_letter_code
_entity_poly.pdbx_strand_id
1 'polypeptide(L)'
;MKYYYLATALPTISLKAKPDVSFEELKFMLKVNLSDSDLEKAKIFKNFIDITNLRLFWLNKEIDPRGNLNIAQLEDAILIKDFFDDFVFDFLDRYEKTEDRLKYFSFLIASFFNQIKDSEESFLKFYFKFERELRLVATALRAKKLNRDILKELQFEDPTDDFVAYILAQKDQDTFEPPHEYHKVKKIYKKHINDPKKLHLELLEYKFKQIEIFSEKKPFSIDQILSYAALLIIVEDFYKLTEEIGREKIEKL
;
A
#
# COMPACT_ATOMS: atom_id res chain seq x y z
N MET A 1 -11.44 1.25 -27.76
CA MET A 1 -12.60 2.00 -27.21
C MET A 1 -13.34 1.20 -26.13
N LYS A 2 -12.67 0.60 -25.13
CA LYS A 2 -13.34 -0.27 -24.14
C LYS A 2 -13.71 0.41 -22.81
N TYR A 3 -13.05 1.51 -22.43
CA TYR A 3 -13.16 2.06 -21.08
C TYR A 3 -14.03 3.31 -20.95
N TYR A 4 -14.52 3.89 -22.05
CA TYR A 4 -15.27 5.16 -22.03
C TYR A 4 -16.46 5.12 -21.06
N TYR A 5 -17.31 4.11 -21.18
CA TYR A 5 -18.50 3.97 -20.34
C TYR A 5 -18.15 3.99 -18.85
N LEU A 6 -17.21 3.13 -18.45
CA LEU A 6 -16.80 3.03 -17.05
C LEU A 6 -16.08 4.33 -16.60
N ALA A 7 -15.15 4.85 -17.40
CA ALA A 7 -14.41 6.07 -17.07
C ALA A 7 -15.32 7.30 -16.91
N THR A 8 -16.44 7.38 -17.64
CA THR A 8 -17.43 8.45 -17.48
C THR A 8 -18.46 8.19 -16.40
N ALA A 9 -18.70 6.92 -16.04
CA ALA A 9 -19.66 6.53 -15.01
C ALA A 9 -19.06 6.61 -13.59
N LEU A 10 -17.74 6.56 -13.47
CA LEU A 10 -17.06 6.73 -12.19
C LEU A 10 -17.21 8.19 -11.70
N PRO A 11 -17.68 8.41 -10.46
CA PRO A 11 -17.84 9.75 -9.92
C PRO A 11 -16.47 10.42 -9.73
N THR A 12 -16.47 11.73 -9.50
CA THR A 12 -15.23 12.44 -9.17
C THR A 12 -14.79 12.07 -7.76
N ILE A 13 -13.56 11.62 -7.62
CA ILE A 13 -13.00 11.25 -6.31
C ILE A 13 -12.25 12.43 -5.67
N SER A 14 -12.38 12.61 -4.37
CA SER A 14 -11.78 13.73 -3.63
C SER A 14 -11.59 13.36 -2.17
N LEU A 15 -10.56 13.92 -1.52
CA LEU A 15 -10.40 13.83 -0.07
C LEU A 15 -11.30 14.80 0.70
N LYS A 16 -11.99 15.72 0.01
CA LYS A 16 -12.86 16.72 0.64
C LYS A 16 -14.30 16.23 0.84
N ALA A 17 -14.68 15.17 0.13
CA ALA A 17 -16.04 14.63 0.15
C ALA A 17 -15.99 13.10 0.30
N LYS A 18 -16.98 12.54 1.01
CA LYS A 18 -17.12 11.09 1.15
C LYS A 18 -17.33 10.49 -0.26
N PRO A 19 -16.72 9.35 -0.58
CA PRO A 19 -16.86 8.77 -1.91
C PRO A 19 -18.31 8.35 -2.13
N ASP A 20 -18.84 8.66 -3.33
CA ASP A 20 -20.22 8.31 -3.72
C ASP A 20 -20.39 6.80 -3.98
N VAL A 21 -19.28 6.11 -4.22
CA VAL A 21 -19.21 4.69 -4.56
C VAL A 21 -18.25 4.03 -3.58
N SER A 22 -18.69 2.95 -2.93
CA SER A 22 -17.87 2.10 -2.08
C SER A 22 -16.96 1.16 -2.88
N PHE A 23 -15.92 0.63 -2.24
CA PHE A 23 -15.03 -0.33 -2.89
C PHE A 23 -15.76 -1.61 -3.41
N GLU A 24 -16.79 -2.10 -2.70
CA GLU A 24 -17.58 -3.24 -3.15
C GLU A 24 -18.45 -2.93 -4.37
N GLU A 25 -19.03 -1.73 -4.44
CA GLU A 25 -19.74 -1.26 -5.63
C GLU A 25 -18.78 -1.11 -6.82
N LEU A 26 -17.60 -0.54 -6.59
CA LEU A 26 -16.57 -0.45 -7.64
C LEU A 26 -16.21 -1.85 -8.16
N LYS A 27 -15.96 -2.82 -7.28
CA LYS A 27 -15.65 -4.21 -7.66
C LYS A 27 -16.74 -4.83 -8.53
N PHE A 28 -18.02 -4.59 -8.21
CA PHE A 28 -19.12 -5.01 -9.07
C PHE A 28 -19.05 -4.33 -10.45
N MET A 29 -18.84 -3.01 -10.49
CA MET A 29 -18.67 -2.27 -11.75
C MET A 29 -17.49 -2.81 -12.57
N LEU A 30 -16.35 -3.11 -11.96
CA LEU A 30 -15.19 -3.67 -12.65
C LEU A 30 -15.52 -5.03 -13.25
N LYS A 31 -16.17 -5.92 -12.49
CA LYS A 31 -16.54 -7.27 -12.95
C LYS A 31 -17.51 -7.24 -14.15
N VAL A 32 -18.42 -6.28 -14.18
CA VAL A 32 -19.42 -6.15 -15.27
C VAL A 32 -18.81 -5.54 -16.54
N ASN A 33 -17.78 -4.69 -16.41
CA ASN A 33 -17.31 -3.84 -17.51
C ASN A 33 -15.91 -4.18 -18.03
N LEU A 34 -15.07 -4.88 -17.27
CA LEU A 34 -13.71 -5.24 -17.67
C LEU A 34 -13.63 -6.62 -18.30
N SER A 35 -12.63 -6.82 -19.16
CA SER A 35 -12.25 -8.16 -19.62
C SER A 35 -11.58 -8.93 -18.48
N ASP A 36 -11.57 -10.27 -18.54
CA ASP A 36 -10.89 -11.09 -17.53
C ASP A 36 -9.43 -10.67 -17.34
N SER A 37 -8.70 -10.41 -18.43
CA SER A 37 -7.32 -9.94 -18.40
C SER A 37 -7.14 -8.59 -17.69
N ASP A 38 -8.09 -7.66 -17.83
CA ASP A 38 -8.03 -6.37 -17.13
C ASP A 38 -8.53 -6.48 -15.69
N LEU A 39 -9.42 -7.43 -15.40
CA LEU A 39 -9.86 -7.73 -14.05
C LEU A 39 -8.70 -8.31 -13.22
N GLU A 40 -7.85 -9.16 -13.79
CA GLU A 40 -6.62 -9.65 -13.13
C GLU A 40 -5.71 -8.49 -12.69
N LYS A 41 -5.60 -7.42 -13.47
CA LYS A 41 -4.83 -6.23 -13.09
C LYS A 41 -5.38 -5.55 -11.84
N ALA A 42 -6.71 -5.47 -11.72
CA ALA A 42 -7.35 -4.91 -10.53
C ALA A 42 -7.21 -5.82 -9.30
N LYS A 43 -7.09 -7.14 -9.48
CA LYS A 43 -6.88 -8.08 -8.36
C LYS A 43 -5.54 -7.87 -7.65
N ILE A 44 -4.52 -7.32 -8.31
CA ILE A 44 -3.21 -7.10 -7.71
C ILE A 44 -3.29 -6.20 -6.45
N PHE A 45 -4.19 -5.19 -6.43
CA PHE A 45 -4.42 -4.40 -5.21
C PHE A 45 -4.95 -5.25 -4.06
N LYS A 46 -5.87 -6.16 -4.37
CA LYS A 46 -6.50 -7.05 -3.39
C LYS A 46 -5.51 -8.08 -2.88
N ASN A 47 -4.66 -8.63 -3.74
CA ASN A 47 -3.58 -9.55 -3.36
C ASN A 47 -2.60 -8.86 -2.40
N PHE A 48 -2.25 -7.60 -2.66
CA PHE A 48 -1.45 -6.82 -1.71
C PHE A 48 -2.15 -6.64 -0.36
N ILE A 49 -3.45 -6.33 -0.39
CA ILE A 49 -4.26 -6.22 0.83
C ILE A 49 -4.27 -7.55 1.59
N ASP A 50 -4.46 -8.69 0.92
CA ASP A 50 -4.45 -10.01 1.56
C ASP A 50 -3.10 -10.34 2.20
N ILE A 51 -1.99 -10.00 1.54
CA ILE A 51 -0.64 -10.12 2.13
C ILE A 51 -0.55 -9.24 3.39
N THR A 52 -1.06 -8.00 3.36
CA THR A 52 -1.08 -7.15 4.55
C THR A 52 -2.04 -7.66 5.65
N ASN A 53 -3.12 -8.32 5.26
CA ASN A 53 -4.10 -8.92 6.17
C ASN A 53 -3.51 -10.07 6.97
N LEU A 54 -2.52 -10.81 6.45
CA LEU A 54 -1.80 -11.84 7.22
C LEU A 54 -1.26 -11.28 8.55
N ARG A 55 -0.73 -10.05 8.54
CA ARG A 55 -0.26 -9.39 9.76
C ARG A 55 -1.39 -9.07 10.72
N LEU A 56 -2.53 -8.59 10.22
CA LEU A 56 -3.69 -8.26 11.04
C LEU A 56 -4.29 -9.53 11.66
N PHE A 57 -4.37 -10.60 10.88
CA PHE A 57 -4.79 -11.92 11.30
C PHE A 57 -3.92 -12.44 12.46
N TRP A 58 -2.59 -12.43 12.31
CA TRP A 58 -1.68 -12.86 13.38
C TRP A 58 -1.70 -11.94 14.63
N LEU A 59 -2.11 -10.68 14.48
CA LEU A 59 -2.31 -9.76 15.60
C LEU A 59 -3.71 -9.88 16.23
N ASN A 60 -4.57 -10.79 15.76
CA ASN A 60 -5.98 -10.90 16.14
C ASN A 60 -6.72 -9.55 16.01
N LYS A 61 -6.45 -8.82 14.93
CA LYS A 61 -7.11 -7.54 14.59
C LYS A 61 -8.09 -7.74 13.44
N GLU A 62 -9.03 -6.80 13.32
CA GLU A 62 -9.92 -6.72 12.17
C GLU A 62 -9.09 -6.61 10.88
N ILE A 63 -9.35 -7.52 9.93
CA ILE A 63 -8.72 -7.53 8.61
C ILE A 63 -9.40 -6.52 7.69
N ASP A 64 -8.69 -6.06 6.66
CA ASP A 64 -9.26 -5.20 5.64
C ASP A 64 -10.20 -6.01 4.72
N PRO A 65 -11.52 -5.70 4.68
CA PRO A 65 -12.49 -6.45 3.89
C PRO A 65 -12.34 -6.26 2.38
N ARG A 66 -11.51 -5.30 1.92
CA ARG A 66 -11.27 -5.02 0.49
C ARG A 66 -10.37 -6.08 -0.18
N GLY A 67 -9.76 -6.97 0.61
CA GLY A 67 -9.02 -8.13 0.14
C GLY A 67 -9.86 -9.14 -0.65
N ASN A 68 -9.28 -10.25 -1.06
CA ASN A 68 -10.02 -11.36 -1.65
C ASN A 68 -10.58 -12.32 -0.61
N LEU A 69 -9.94 -12.40 0.57
CA LEU A 69 -10.25 -13.41 1.58
C LEU A 69 -10.87 -12.78 2.83
N ASN A 70 -11.92 -13.42 3.34
CA ASN A 70 -12.36 -13.19 4.72
C ASN A 70 -11.49 -14.00 5.72
N ILE A 71 -11.74 -13.87 7.02
CA ILE A 71 -10.93 -14.53 8.07
C ILE A 71 -10.89 -16.06 7.90
N ALA A 72 -12.04 -16.70 7.67
CA ALA A 72 -12.11 -18.14 7.50
C ALA A 72 -11.38 -18.60 6.23
N GLN A 73 -11.56 -17.88 5.13
CA GLN A 73 -10.86 -18.16 3.88
C GLN A 73 -9.35 -17.93 3.98
N LEU A 74 -8.91 -16.96 4.77
CA LEU A 74 -7.50 -16.68 5.03
C LEU A 74 -6.86 -17.82 5.84
N GLU A 75 -7.56 -18.31 6.87
CA GLU A 75 -7.15 -19.46 7.66
C GLU A 75 -7.05 -20.73 6.81
N ASP A 76 -8.07 -20.99 5.98
CA ASP A 76 -8.08 -22.10 5.05
C ASP A 76 -6.90 -22.01 4.08
N ALA A 77 -6.72 -20.87 3.39
CA ALA A 77 -5.64 -20.66 2.42
C ALA A 77 -4.24 -20.93 3.00
N ILE A 78 -4.01 -20.53 4.26
CA ILE A 78 -2.76 -20.80 4.99
C ILE A 78 -2.63 -22.31 5.28
N LEU A 79 -3.70 -22.96 5.72
CA LEU A 79 -3.70 -24.37 6.11
C LEU A 79 -3.48 -25.30 4.91
N ILE A 80 -4.18 -25.06 3.80
CA ILE A 80 -4.09 -25.90 2.60
C ILE A 80 -2.95 -25.49 1.65
N LYS A 81 -2.23 -24.41 1.99
CA LYS A 81 -1.17 -23.82 1.16
C LYS A 81 -1.63 -23.53 -0.27
N ASP A 82 -2.71 -22.77 -0.38
CA ASP A 82 -3.32 -22.37 -1.66
C ASP A 82 -3.57 -20.85 -1.69
N PHE A 83 -3.92 -20.31 -2.85
CA PHE A 83 -4.25 -18.91 -3.12
C PHE A 83 -3.07 -17.93 -3.15
N PHE A 84 -2.11 -18.02 -2.23
CA PHE A 84 -0.94 -17.13 -2.19
C PHE A 84 0.19 -17.60 -3.12
N ASP A 85 1.09 -16.68 -3.47
CA ASP A 85 2.34 -17.01 -4.15
C ASP A 85 3.29 -17.80 -3.22
N ASP A 86 4.17 -18.62 -3.81
CA ASP A 86 5.07 -19.55 -3.11
C ASP A 86 5.90 -18.89 -1.99
N PHE A 87 6.32 -17.63 -2.16
CA PHE A 87 7.10 -16.91 -1.16
C PHE A 87 6.37 -16.76 0.18
N VAL A 88 5.03 -16.77 0.18
CA VAL A 88 4.22 -16.74 1.40
C VAL A 88 4.33 -18.07 2.15
N PHE A 89 4.29 -19.19 1.45
CA PHE A 89 4.41 -20.51 2.06
C PHE A 89 5.84 -20.80 2.53
N ASP A 90 6.85 -20.42 1.75
CA ASP A 90 8.25 -20.47 2.17
C ASP A 90 8.50 -19.68 3.47
N PHE A 91 7.82 -18.52 3.60
CA PHE A 91 7.87 -17.71 4.81
C PHE A 91 7.20 -18.40 6.01
N LEU A 92 6.03 -19.00 5.80
CA LEU A 92 5.29 -19.72 6.83
C LEU A 92 6.04 -20.96 7.33
N ASP A 93 6.71 -21.67 6.42
CA ASP A 93 7.54 -22.84 6.74
C ASP A 93 8.82 -22.43 7.49
N ARG A 94 9.39 -21.26 7.18
CA ARG A 94 10.57 -20.74 7.88
C ARG A 94 10.24 -20.19 9.28
N TYR A 95 9.06 -19.61 9.46
CA TYR A 95 8.65 -18.93 10.68
C TYR A 95 7.37 -19.55 11.25
N GLU A 96 7.53 -20.61 12.04
CA GLU A 96 6.41 -21.33 12.64
C GLU A 96 5.67 -20.48 13.69
N LYS A 97 6.41 -19.69 14.48
CA LYS A 97 5.85 -18.89 15.58
C LYS A 97 5.31 -17.56 15.09
N THR A 98 4.16 -17.16 15.63
CA THR A 98 3.52 -15.87 15.35
C THR A 98 4.46 -14.68 15.61
N GLU A 99 5.26 -14.73 16.68
CA GLU A 99 6.20 -13.65 17.01
C GLU A 99 7.27 -13.47 15.92
N ASP A 100 7.78 -14.58 15.38
CA ASP A 100 8.76 -14.55 14.29
C ASP A 100 8.10 -14.07 12.98
N ARG A 101 6.88 -14.51 12.69
CA ARG A 101 6.10 -14.03 11.54
C ARG A 101 5.89 -12.52 11.59
N LEU A 102 5.55 -11.98 12.76
CA LEU A 102 5.38 -10.53 12.94
C LEU A 102 6.71 -9.78 12.84
N LYS A 103 7.79 -10.35 13.38
CA LYS A 103 9.13 -9.75 13.35
C LYS A 103 9.71 -9.69 11.94
N TYR A 104 9.53 -10.72 11.14
CA TYR A 104 10.09 -10.84 9.80
C TYR A 104 9.09 -10.53 8.69
N PHE A 105 7.91 -9.99 9.02
CA PHE A 105 6.85 -9.67 8.06
C PHE A 105 7.31 -8.79 6.88
N SER A 106 8.34 -7.97 7.07
CA SER A 106 8.93 -7.18 5.99
C SER A 106 9.45 -8.04 4.82
N PHE A 107 9.77 -9.32 5.04
CA PHE A 107 10.09 -10.26 3.97
C PHE A 107 8.92 -10.40 2.98
N LEU A 108 7.70 -10.64 3.45
CA LEU A 108 6.52 -10.79 2.58
C LEU A 108 6.26 -9.55 1.74
N ILE A 109 6.45 -8.38 2.36
CA ILE A 109 6.28 -7.10 1.68
C ILE A 109 7.36 -6.90 0.61
N ALA A 110 8.64 -7.16 0.92
CA ALA A 110 9.74 -7.05 -0.02
C ALA A 110 9.57 -8.04 -1.20
N SER A 111 9.24 -9.30 -0.92
CA SER A 111 8.99 -10.34 -1.92
C SER A 111 7.86 -9.98 -2.87
N PHE A 112 6.74 -9.46 -2.35
CA PHE A 112 5.63 -8.99 -3.18
C PHE A 112 6.05 -7.89 -4.17
N PHE A 113 6.80 -6.88 -3.70
CA PHE A 113 7.24 -5.81 -4.59
C PHE A 113 8.29 -6.28 -5.61
N ASN A 114 9.16 -7.22 -5.24
CA ASN A 114 10.11 -7.82 -6.17
C ASN A 114 9.40 -8.56 -7.30
N GLN A 115 8.32 -9.28 -7.01
CA GLN A 115 7.52 -9.98 -8.03
C GLN A 115 6.85 -9.01 -9.02
N ILE A 116 6.48 -7.81 -8.59
CA ILE A 116 5.80 -6.82 -9.45
C ILE A 116 6.78 -6.01 -10.32
N LYS A 117 8.07 -6.01 -9.98
CA LYS A 117 9.12 -5.16 -10.59
C LYS A 117 9.23 -5.31 -12.10
N ASP A 118 8.98 -6.52 -12.61
CA ASP A 118 9.21 -6.88 -14.02
C ASP A 118 8.00 -6.61 -14.95
N SER A 119 6.95 -5.95 -14.44
CA SER A 119 5.78 -5.60 -15.27
C SER A 119 6.08 -4.49 -16.31
N GLU A 120 5.37 -4.53 -17.44
CA GLU A 120 5.39 -3.48 -18.48
C GLU A 120 4.98 -2.10 -17.92
N GLU A 121 5.38 -1.02 -18.61
CA GLU A 121 5.00 0.35 -18.23
C GLU A 121 3.48 0.53 -18.15
N SER A 122 2.94 0.61 -16.93
CA SER A 122 1.52 0.69 -16.62
C SER A 122 1.30 1.45 -15.30
N PHE A 123 0.05 1.79 -14.98
CA PHE A 123 -0.29 2.37 -13.67
C PHE A 123 0.18 1.49 -12.51
N LEU A 124 0.05 0.16 -12.60
CA LEU A 124 0.44 -0.74 -11.52
C LEU A 124 1.93 -0.65 -11.22
N LYS A 125 2.77 -0.61 -12.27
CA LYS A 125 4.21 -0.42 -12.13
C LYS A 125 4.52 0.91 -11.42
N PHE A 126 3.89 1.99 -11.86
CA PHE A 126 4.03 3.29 -11.19
C PHE A 126 3.60 3.23 -9.72
N TYR A 127 2.40 2.70 -9.45
CA TYR A 127 1.80 2.66 -8.13
C TYR A 127 2.61 1.83 -7.14
N PHE A 128 2.99 0.60 -7.50
CA PHE A 128 3.73 -0.27 -6.60
C PHE A 128 5.19 0.16 -6.44
N LYS A 129 5.82 0.73 -7.48
CA LYS A 129 7.12 1.41 -7.31
C LYS A 129 7.00 2.55 -6.31
N PHE A 130 6.02 3.43 -6.50
CA PHE A 130 5.77 4.58 -5.61
C PHE A 130 5.48 4.15 -4.17
N GLU A 131 4.65 3.14 -3.95
CA GLU A 131 4.34 2.59 -2.63
C GLU A 131 5.58 1.99 -1.94
N ARG A 132 6.40 1.23 -2.68
CA ARG A 132 7.65 0.66 -2.16
C ARG A 132 8.62 1.78 -1.75
N GLU A 133 8.91 2.69 -2.66
CA GLU A 133 9.86 3.80 -2.42
C GLU A 133 9.41 4.69 -1.25
N LEU A 134 8.10 4.96 -1.14
CA LEU A 134 7.56 5.71 0.00
C LEU A 134 7.75 4.96 1.32
N ARG A 135 7.56 3.63 1.34
CA ARG A 135 7.81 2.79 2.52
C ARG A 135 9.29 2.81 2.89
N LEU A 136 10.19 2.65 1.91
CA LEU A 136 11.63 2.68 2.13
C LEU A 136 12.10 4.04 2.69
N VAL A 137 11.61 5.15 2.13
CA VAL A 137 11.87 6.50 2.65
C VAL A 137 11.39 6.65 4.08
N ALA A 138 10.15 6.23 4.37
CA ALA A 138 9.60 6.30 5.72
C ALA A 138 10.40 5.43 6.71
N THR A 139 10.82 4.23 6.30
CA THR A 139 11.66 3.33 7.09
C THR A 139 13.02 3.97 7.39
N ALA A 140 13.71 4.52 6.38
CA ALA A 140 14.99 5.19 6.57
C ALA A 140 14.90 6.40 7.51
N LEU A 141 13.87 7.25 7.34
CA LEU A 141 13.61 8.37 8.23
C LEU A 141 13.37 7.92 9.69
N ARG A 142 12.57 6.86 9.89
CA ARG A 142 12.30 6.29 11.21
C ARG A 142 13.53 5.63 11.83
N ALA A 143 14.31 4.89 11.04
CA ALA A 143 15.52 4.25 11.51
C ALA A 143 16.51 5.28 12.07
N LYS A 144 16.75 6.39 11.34
CA LYS A 144 17.57 7.51 11.85
C LYS A 144 16.99 8.13 13.11
N LYS A 145 15.70 8.41 13.14
CA LYS A 145 15.05 9.04 14.30
C LYS A 145 15.12 8.17 15.56
N LEU A 146 15.03 6.85 15.40
CA LEU A 146 15.02 5.86 16.48
C LEU A 146 16.41 5.26 16.76
N ASN A 147 17.45 5.76 16.10
CA ASN A 147 18.82 5.24 16.18
C ASN A 147 18.90 3.72 15.94
N ARG A 148 18.20 3.24 14.91
CA ARG A 148 18.19 1.83 14.50
C ARG A 148 19.11 1.61 13.31
N ASP A 149 19.68 0.41 13.24
CA ASP A 149 20.52 -0.01 12.12
C ASP A 149 19.69 -0.18 10.84
N ILE A 150 20.01 0.64 9.83
CA ILE A 150 19.35 0.62 8.53
C ILE A 150 19.58 -0.70 7.79
N LEU A 151 20.77 -1.31 7.92
CA LEU A 151 21.06 -2.60 7.27
C LEU A 151 20.09 -3.67 7.76
N LYS A 152 19.78 -3.66 9.06
CA LYS A 152 18.81 -4.58 9.65
C LYS A 152 17.37 -4.29 9.23
N GLU A 153 16.99 -3.02 9.16
CA GLU A 153 15.64 -2.63 8.74
C GLU A 153 15.37 -2.94 7.26
N LEU A 154 16.41 -2.94 6.42
CA LEU A 154 16.34 -3.26 4.98
C LEU A 154 16.88 -4.66 4.62
N GLN A 155 17.02 -5.56 5.60
CA GLN A 155 17.67 -6.87 5.43
C GLN A 155 17.05 -7.80 4.37
N PHE A 156 15.81 -7.55 3.96
CA PHE A 156 15.09 -8.34 2.94
C PHE A 156 14.98 -7.63 1.58
N GLU A 157 15.47 -6.39 1.50
CA GLU A 157 15.53 -5.67 0.23
C GLU A 157 16.77 -6.06 -0.55
N ASP A 158 16.71 -5.96 -1.88
CA ASP A 158 17.86 -6.18 -2.75
C ASP A 158 18.86 -5.01 -2.61
N PRO A 159 20.08 -5.23 -2.10
CA PRO A 159 21.07 -4.16 -1.93
C PRO A 159 21.63 -3.64 -3.27
N THR A 160 21.41 -4.36 -4.37
CA THR A 160 21.82 -3.94 -5.73
C THR A 160 20.78 -3.05 -6.41
N ASP A 161 19.58 -2.94 -5.84
CA ASP A 161 18.56 -1.99 -6.29
C ASP A 161 19.02 -0.55 -6.03
N ASP A 162 19.02 0.30 -7.07
CA ASP A 162 19.55 1.67 -7.00
C ASP A 162 18.94 2.49 -5.85
N PHE A 163 17.65 2.34 -5.59
CA PHE A 163 16.96 3.07 -4.53
C PHE A 163 17.37 2.59 -3.14
N VAL A 164 17.55 1.28 -2.96
CA VAL A 164 18.04 0.68 -1.71
C VAL A 164 19.49 1.07 -1.49
N ALA A 165 20.34 0.93 -2.51
CA ALA A 165 21.74 1.32 -2.48
C ALA A 165 21.91 2.79 -2.09
N TYR A 166 21.06 3.68 -2.63
CA TYR A 166 21.03 5.09 -2.27
C TYR A 166 20.77 5.32 -0.77
N ILE A 167 19.86 4.55 -0.16
CA ILE A 167 19.58 4.63 1.28
C ILE A 167 20.76 4.07 2.09
N LEU A 168 21.31 2.93 1.68
CA LEU A 168 22.42 2.26 2.38
C LEU A 168 23.71 3.09 2.35
N ALA A 169 23.95 3.86 1.28
CA ALA A 169 25.07 4.79 1.19
C ALA A 169 25.04 5.87 2.29
N GLN A 170 23.86 6.14 2.88
CA GLN A 170 23.68 7.11 3.96
C GLN A 170 23.59 6.45 5.34
N LYS A 171 23.91 5.15 5.48
CA LYS A 171 23.74 4.40 6.74
C LYS A 171 24.52 4.99 7.91
N ASP A 172 25.68 5.61 7.65
CA ASP A 172 26.55 6.19 8.68
C ASP A 172 26.30 7.70 8.93
N GLN A 173 25.38 8.31 8.19
CA GLN A 173 25.03 9.73 8.36
C GLN A 173 24.04 9.95 9.52
N ASP A 174 24.10 11.10 10.19
CA ASP A 174 23.16 11.43 11.28
C ASP A 174 21.72 11.59 10.80
N THR A 175 21.55 12.08 9.57
CA THR A 175 20.25 12.30 8.94
C THR A 175 20.17 11.62 7.60
N PHE A 176 18.99 11.17 7.22
CA PHE A 176 18.72 10.65 5.88
C PHE A 176 18.15 11.76 4.98
N GLU A 177 18.77 11.99 3.82
CA GLU A 177 18.27 12.85 2.76
C GLU A 177 17.66 11.97 1.64
N PRO A 178 16.32 11.94 1.48
CA PRO A 178 15.69 11.18 0.41
C PRO A 178 15.93 11.84 -0.96
N PRO A 179 15.70 11.12 -2.08
CA PRO A 179 15.72 11.72 -3.41
C PRO A 179 14.77 12.92 -3.53
N HIS A 180 15.02 13.76 -4.53
CA HIS A 180 14.33 15.04 -4.68
C HIS A 180 12.80 14.91 -4.71
N GLU A 181 12.28 13.92 -5.43
CA GLU A 181 10.86 13.61 -5.51
C GLU A 181 10.22 13.32 -4.13
N TYR A 182 11.00 12.86 -3.16
CA TYR A 182 10.56 12.51 -1.80
C TYR A 182 10.91 13.56 -0.74
N HIS A 183 11.46 14.73 -1.12
CA HIS A 183 11.71 15.83 -0.18
C HIS A 183 10.45 16.27 0.57
N LYS A 184 9.29 16.26 -0.09
CA LYS A 184 8.00 16.60 0.55
C LYS A 184 7.63 15.59 1.64
N VAL A 185 7.91 14.31 1.43
CA VAL A 185 7.68 13.25 2.43
C VAL A 185 8.51 13.48 3.68
N LYS A 186 9.79 13.85 3.54
CA LYS A 186 10.62 14.23 4.69
C LYS A 186 10.09 15.44 5.45
N LYS A 187 9.56 16.45 4.74
CA LYS A 187 8.92 17.61 5.39
C LYS A 187 7.68 17.19 6.19
N ILE A 188 6.79 16.38 5.60
CA ILE A 188 5.62 15.81 6.27
C ILE A 188 6.04 15.03 7.52
N TYR A 189 7.03 14.14 7.37
CA TYR A 189 7.57 13.32 8.44
C TYR A 189 8.08 14.18 9.60
N LYS A 190 8.98 15.13 9.34
CA LYS A 190 9.55 16.01 10.38
C LYS A 190 8.48 16.79 11.13
N LYS A 191 7.44 17.26 10.41
CA LYS A 191 6.34 18.05 10.98
C LYS A 191 5.41 17.23 11.87
N HIS A 192 5.21 15.95 11.55
CA HIS A 192 4.17 15.11 12.17
C HIS A 192 4.68 13.84 12.86
N ILE A 193 5.99 13.65 13.02
CA ILE A 193 6.54 12.42 13.61
C ILE A 193 6.01 12.09 15.01
N ASN A 194 5.68 13.10 15.81
CA ASN A 194 5.14 12.91 17.16
C ASN A 194 3.61 12.71 17.18
N ASP A 195 2.94 12.77 16.02
CA ASP A 195 1.52 12.55 15.85
C ASP A 195 1.31 11.53 14.71
N PRO A 196 1.35 10.22 15.01
CA PRO A 196 1.27 9.16 14.00
C PRO A 196 0.01 9.24 13.13
N LYS A 197 -1.12 9.69 13.70
CA LYS A 197 -2.38 9.82 12.97
C LYS A 197 -2.30 10.95 11.95
N LYS A 198 -1.84 12.13 12.38
CA LYS A 198 -1.65 13.26 11.46
C LYS A 198 -0.58 13.01 10.41
N LEU A 199 0.50 12.31 10.78
CA LEU A 199 1.50 11.83 9.83
C LEU A 199 0.86 10.94 8.77
N HIS A 200 -0.01 10.02 9.18
CA HIS A 200 -0.66 9.11 8.25
C HIS A 200 -1.60 9.84 7.29
N LEU A 201 -2.44 10.77 7.79
CA LEU A 201 -3.34 11.58 6.97
C LEU A 201 -2.58 12.41 5.92
N GLU A 202 -1.52 13.11 6.33
CA GLU A 202 -0.72 13.94 5.40
C GLU A 202 0.02 13.10 4.36
N LEU A 203 0.39 11.85 4.70
CA LEU A 203 0.93 10.89 3.73
C LEU A 203 -0.15 10.39 2.77
N LEU A 204 -1.38 10.14 3.22
CA LEU A 204 -2.52 9.80 2.34
C LEU A 204 -2.81 10.94 1.36
N GLU A 205 -2.82 12.19 1.83
CA GLU A 205 -2.96 13.36 0.95
C GLU A 205 -1.84 13.46 -0.09
N TYR A 206 -0.60 13.16 0.32
CA TYR A 206 0.53 13.13 -0.60
C TYR A 206 0.37 12.05 -1.67
N LYS A 207 0.03 10.83 -1.26
CA LYS A 207 -0.24 9.70 -2.17
C LYS A 207 -1.35 10.02 -3.16
N PHE A 208 -2.47 10.54 -2.68
CA PHE A 208 -3.61 10.94 -3.49
C PHE A 208 -3.18 11.86 -4.63
N LYS A 209 -2.45 12.94 -4.30
CA LYS A 209 -1.97 13.92 -5.29
C LYS A 209 -1.02 13.31 -6.32
N GLN A 210 -0.15 12.38 -5.92
CA GLN A 210 0.76 11.73 -6.88
C GLN A 210 0.00 10.83 -7.87
N ILE A 211 -1.00 10.10 -7.40
CA ILE A 211 -1.83 9.23 -8.23
C ILE A 211 -2.74 10.04 -9.15
N GLU A 212 -3.32 11.14 -8.66
CA GLU A 212 -4.13 12.06 -9.46
C GLU A 212 -3.34 12.63 -10.66
N ILE A 213 -2.13 13.13 -10.42
CA ILE A 213 -1.22 13.62 -11.47
C ILE A 213 -0.89 12.54 -12.52
N PHE A 214 -0.80 11.27 -12.12
CA PHE A 214 -0.60 10.17 -13.06
C PHE A 214 -1.86 9.92 -13.89
N SER A 215 -3.01 9.81 -13.22
CA SER A 215 -4.30 9.49 -13.82
C SER A 215 -4.71 10.48 -14.92
N GLU A 216 -4.47 11.78 -14.69
CA GLU A 216 -4.77 12.86 -15.66
C GLU A 216 -4.07 12.68 -17.02
N LYS A 217 -2.94 11.96 -17.06
CA LYS A 217 -2.15 11.75 -18.29
C LYS A 217 -2.68 10.60 -19.15
N LYS A 218 -3.60 9.79 -18.64
CA LYS A 218 -4.04 8.52 -19.27
C LYS A 218 -5.57 8.41 -19.33
N PRO A 219 -6.31 9.39 -19.89
CA PRO A 219 -7.76 9.33 -19.93
C PRO A 219 -8.27 8.15 -20.78
N PHE A 220 -9.42 7.60 -20.40
CA PHE A 220 -10.14 6.51 -21.06
C PHE A 220 -9.31 5.23 -21.23
N SER A 221 -8.48 4.91 -20.24
CA SER A 221 -7.59 3.76 -20.23
C SER A 221 -7.82 2.89 -18.99
N ILE A 222 -7.30 1.65 -19.01
CA ILE A 222 -7.26 0.81 -17.82
C ILE A 222 -6.48 1.48 -16.68
N ASP A 223 -5.44 2.26 -17.00
CA ASP A 223 -4.65 3.00 -16.01
C ASP A 223 -5.51 4.00 -15.24
N GLN A 224 -6.48 4.66 -15.90
CA GLN A 224 -7.42 5.56 -15.23
C GLN A 224 -8.33 4.79 -14.27
N ILE A 225 -8.84 3.63 -14.69
CA ILE A 225 -9.72 2.79 -13.86
C ILE A 225 -8.98 2.27 -12.64
N LEU A 226 -7.74 1.80 -12.81
CA LEU A 226 -6.90 1.32 -11.72
C LEU A 226 -6.46 2.47 -10.80
N SER A 227 -6.19 3.66 -11.36
CA SER A 227 -5.94 4.87 -10.57
C SER A 227 -7.13 5.22 -9.70
N TYR A 228 -8.34 5.15 -10.24
CA TYR A 228 -9.55 5.37 -9.47
C TYR A 228 -9.68 4.38 -8.30
N ALA A 229 -9.43 3.08 -8.55
CA ALA A 229 -9.46 2.07 -7.49
C ALA A 229 -8.47 2.36 -6.36
N ALA A 230 -7.23 2.75 -6.71
CA ALA A 230 -6.22 3.14 -5.73
C ALA A 230 -6.61 4.41 -4.94
N LEU A 231 -7.16 5.42 -5.63
CA LEU A 231 -7.66 6.63 -4.98
C LEU A 231 -8.83 6.33 -4.04
N LEU A 232 -9.72 5.40 -4.41
CA LEU A 232 -10.85 5.00 -3.57
C LEU A 232 -10.40 4.36 -2.26
N ILE A 233 -9.41 3.45 -2.32
CA ILE A 233 -8.78 2.87 -1.12
C ILE A 233 -8.23 3.98 -0.22
N ILE A 234 -7.50 4.94 -0.79
CA ILE A 234 -6.91 6.07 -0.04
C ILE A 234 -7.99 6.93 0.61
N VAL A 235 -9.08 7.25 -0.11
CA VAL A 235 -10.16 8.08 0.42
C VAL A 235 -10.90 7.35 1.54
N GLU A 236 -11.22 6.07 1.38
CA GLU A 236 -11.87 5.29 2.45
C GLU A 236 -10.99 5.21 3.71
N ASP A 237 -9.68 5.01 3.55
CA ASP A 237 -8.71 5.02 4.67
C ASP A 237 -8.67 6.40 5.35
N PHE A 238 -8.66 7.46 4.56
CA PHE A 238 -8.67 8.84 5.07
C PHE A 238 -9.92 9.10 5.91
N TYR A 239 -11.10 8.72 5.42
CA TYR A 239 -12.36 8.90 6.14
C TYR A 239 -12.41 8.08 7.43
N LYS A 240 -12.01 6.80 7.39
CA LYS A 240 -11.92 5.95 8.58
C LYS A 240 -11.09 6.60 9.68
N LEU A 241 -9.90 7.11 9.34
CA LEU A 241 -9.01 7.79 10.29
C LEU A 241 -9.59 9.09 10.84
N THR A 242 -10.24 9.90 10.00
CA THR A 242 -10.86 11.17 10.45
C THR A 242 -12.03 10.93 11.38
N GLU A 243 -12.86 9.91 11.14
CA GLU A 243 -13.95 9.52 12.04
C GLU A 243 -13.42 9.04 13.39
N GLU A 244 -12.37 8.20 13.40
CA GLU A 244 -11.72 7.75 14.63
C GLU A 244 -11.18 8.93 15.45
N ILE A 245 -10.51 9.89 14.81
CA ILE A 245 -10.03 11.11 15.47
C ILE A 245 -11.19 11.94 16.02
N GLY A 246 -12.30 12.03 15.28
CA GLY A 246 -13.52 12.72 15.72
C GLY A 246 -14.09 12.09 17.00
N ARG A 247 -14.22 10.76 17.02
CA ARG A 247 -14.74 10.00 18.18
C ARG A 247 -13.86 10.18 19.41
N GLU A 248 -12.54 10.03 19.28
CA GLU A 248 -11.60 10.20 20.40
C GLU A 248 -11.63 11.61 21.01
N LYS A 249 -11.93 12.64 20.22
CA LYS A 249 -12.06 14.01 20.74
C LYS A 249 -13.34 14.19 21.54
N ILE A 250 -14.44 13.56 21.12
CA ILE A 250 -15.73 13.61 21.82
C ILE A 250 -15.65 12.86 23.15
N GLU A 251 -14.99 11.70 23.18
CA GLU A 251 -14.83 10.89 24.40
C GLU A 251 -13.92 11.53 25.46
N LYS A 252 -13.13 12.54 25.09
CA LYS A 252 -12.24 13.29 26.00
C LYS A 252 -12.83 14.62 26.48
N LEU A 253 -14.04 14.98 26.06
CA LEU A 253 -14.82 16.12 26.54
C LEU A 253 -15.68 15.72 27.73
#